data_AF-A0A1M5E8Q3-F1
#
_entry.id   AF-A0A1M5E8Q3-F1
#
_cell.length_a   1.000
_cell.length_b   1.000
_cell.length_c   1.000
_cell.angle_alpha   90.00
_cell.angle_beta   90.00
_cell.angle_gamma   90.00
#
_symmetry.space_group_name_H-M   'P 1'
#
loop_
_entity.id
_entity.type
_entity.pdbx_description
1 polymer ?
#
loop_
_entity_poly.entity_id
_entity_poly.type
_entity_poly.pdbx_seq_one_letter_code
_entity_poly.pdbx_strand_id
1 'polypeptide(L)' 'MNFSFFKNLPVLYFYLISIVSFVIANIVRDQSITIYYIVLLIGIVSFFVGIMRRVKSK' A
#
# COMPACT_ATOMS: atom_id res chain seq x y z
N MET A 1 2.66 4.54 -22.45
CA MET A 1 3.63 4.06 -21.43
C MET A 1 3.35 2.60 -21.13
N ASN A 2 4.37 1.74 -21.21
CA ASN A 2 4.21 0.30 -21.03
C ASN A 2 4.25 -0.04 -19.53
N PHE A 3 3.09 -0.24 -18.90
CA PHE A 3 2.95 -0.49 -17.46
C PHE A 3 3.36 -1.92 -17.03
N SER A 4 4.21 -2.60 -17.80
CA SER A 4 4.70 -3.95 -17.51
C SER A 4 5.48 -4.04 -16.18
N PHE A 5 6.03 -2.93 -15.68
CA PHE A 5 6.68 -2.88 -14.36
C PHE A 5 5.73 -3.28 -13.23
N PHE A 6 4.47 -2.82 -13.28
CA PHE A 6 3.48 -3.22 -12.30
C PHE A 6 3.16 -4.70 -12.42
N LYS A 7 3.25 -5.33 -13.61
CA LYS A 7 2.83 -6.72 -13.82
C LYS A 7 3.79 -7.75 -13.22
N ASN A 8 5.09 -7.45 -13.19
CA ASN A 8 6.13 -8.34 -12.66
C ASN A 8 6.58 -8.03 -11.23
N LEU A 9 6.07 -6.96 -10.61
CA LEU A 9 6.40 -6.61 -9.24
C LEU A 9 5.92 -7.70 -8.26
N PRO A 10 6.82 -8.31 -7.47
CA PRO A 10 6.45 -9.30 -6.49
C PRO A 10 5.40 -8.76 -5.52
N VAL A 11 4.43 -9.60 -5.16
CA VAL A 11 3.35 -9.24 -4.23
C VAL A 11 3.91 -8.74 -2.88
N LEU A 12 5.09 -9.22 -2.48
CA LEU A 12 5.83 -8.77 -1.31
C LEU A 12 6.02 -7.24 -1.26
N TYR A 13 6.29 -6.58 -2.39
CA TYR A 13 6.50 -5.14 -2.43
C TYR A 13 5.22 -4.35 -2.10
N PHE A 14 4.05 -4.84 -2.54
CA PHE A 14 2.76 -4.23 -2.19
C PHE A 14 2.53 -4.29 -0.67
N TYR A 15 2.83 -5.43 -0.04
CA TYR A 15 2.74 -5.55 1.41
C TYR A 15 3.74 -4.64 2.13
N LEU A 16 4.99 -4.56 1.67
CA LEU A 16 5.99 -3.67 2.24
C LEU A 16 5.56 -2.19 2.16
N ILE A 17 5.07 -1.74 1.00
CA ILE A 17 4.51 -0.39 0.83
C ILE A 17 3.38 -0.18 1.83
N SER A 18 2.49 -1.16 2.01
CA SER A 18 1.35 -1.05 2.91
C SER A 18 1.80 -0.89 4.37
N ILE A 19 2.77 -1.71 4.81
CA ILE A 19 3.33 -1.65 6.17
C ILE A 19 3.98 -0.29 6.41
N VAL A 20 4.84 0.17 5.50
CA VAL A 20 5.50 1.48 5.61
C VAL A 20 4.46 2.60 5.67
N SER A 21 3.41 2.52 4.84
CA SER A 21 2.32 3.50 4.84
C SER A 21 1.58 3.52 6.18
N PHE A 22 1.28 2.36 6.78
CA PHE A 22 0.64 2.30 8.11
C PHE A 22 1.53 2.82 9.23
N VAL A 23 2.84 2.55 9.16
CA VAL A 23 3.80 3.10 10.13
C VAL A 23 3.86 4.62 10.01
N ILE A 24 3.99 5.15 8.79
CA ILE A 24 4.01 6.60 8.53
C ILE A 24 2.69 7.23 8.98
N ALA A 25 1.55 6.63 8.65
CA ALA A 25 0.23 7.10 9.07
C ALA A 25 0.19 7.29 10.60
N ASN A 26 0.66 6.30 11.36
CA ASN A 26 0.72 6.41 12.82
C ASN A 26 1.64 7.54 13.30
N ILE A 27 2.76 7.80 12.62
CA ILE A 27 3.67 8.90 12.98
C ILE A 27 3.02 10.26 12.72
N VAL A 28 2.31 10.43 11.60
CA VAL A 28 1.67 11.71 11.24
C VAL A 28 0.30 11.90 11.89
N ARG A 29 -0.21 10.89 12.62
CA ARG A 29 -1.53 10.89 13.26
C ARG A 29 -1.76 12.09 14.16
N ASP A 30 -0.78 12.42 14.99
CA ASP A 30 -0.87 13.50 15.97
C ASP A 30 -0.49 14.86 15.38
N GLN A 31 0.11 14.90 14.19
CA GLN A 31 0.50 16.15 13.52
C GLN A 31 -0.58 16.68 12.59
N SER A 32 -1.23 15.79 11.83
CA SER A 32 -2.27 16.19 10.88
C SER A 32 -3.24 15.05 10.60
N ILE A 33 -4.48 15.24 11.05
CA ILE A 33 -5.57 14.27 10.84
C ILE A 33 -5.82 14.02 9.35
N THR A 34 -5.67 15.06 8.52
CA THR A 34 -5.91 14.98 7.07
C THR A 34 -4.85 14.12 6.39
N ILE A 35 -3.57 14.36 6.70
CA ILE A 35 -2.47 13.57 6.14
C ILE A 35 -2.56 12.12 6.62
N TYR A 36 -2.90 11.92 7.90
CA TYR A 36 -3.18 10.60 8.46
C TYR A 36 -4.20 9.82 7.62
N TYR A 37 -5.37 10.39 7.36
CA TYR A 37 -6.40 9.69 6.59
C TYR A 37 -5.97 9.40 5.15
N ILE A 38 -5.26 10.31 4.50
CA ILE A 38 -4.75 10.09 3.13
C ILE A 38 -3.77 8.92 3.10
N VAL A 39 -2.77 8.93 3.99
CA VAL A 39 -1.74 7.89 4.05
C VAL A 39 -2.35 6.55 4.47
N LEU A 40 -3.26 6.55 5.44
CA LEU A 40 -3.97 5.35 5.88
C LEU A 40 -4.73 4.72 4.70
N LEU A 41 -5.45 5.52 3.92
CA LEU A 41 -6.25 5.05 2.80
C LEU A 41 -5.36 4.47 1.68
N ILE A 42 -4.20 5.08 1.41
CA ILE A 42 -3.19 4.54 0.48
C ILE A 42 -2.66 3.18 0.96
N GLY A 43 -2.36 3.05 2.26
CA GLY A 43 -1.92 1.79 2.86
C GLY A 43 -2.97 0.68 2.74
N ILE A 44 -4.23 1.00 3.03
CA ILE A 44 -5.35 0.05 2.92
C ILE A 44 -5.51 -0.43 1.47
N VAL A 45 -5.58 0.49 0.50
CA VAL A 45 -5.74 0.15 -0.91
C VAL A 45 -4.57 -0.72 -1.39
N SER A 46 -3.35 -0.37 -1.03
CA SER A 46 -2.15 -1.14 -1.40
C SER A 46 -2.16 -2.55 -0.81
N PHE A 47 -2.66 -2.70 0.43
CA PHE A 47 -2.77 -3.98 1.11
C PHE A 47 -3.77 -4.90 0.40
N PHE A 48 -4.95 -4.37 0.07
CA PHE A 48 -5.97 -5.12 -0.67
C PHE A 48 -5.50 -5.48 -2.08
N VAL A 49 -4.81 -4.58 -2.79
CA VAL A 49 -4.22 -4.89 -4.10
C VAL A 49 -3.19 -6.02 -3.99
N GLY A 50 -2.35 -6.02 -2.95
CA GLY A 50 -1.44 -7.12 -2.64
C GLY A 50 -2.16 -8.44 -2.43
N ILE A 51 -3.25 -8.45 -1.65
CA ILE A 51 -4.08 -9.64 -1.42
C ILE A 51 -4.71 -10.14 -2.73
N MET A 52 -5.35 -9.27 -3.49
CA MET A 52 -6.00 -9.65 -4.75
C MET A 52 -5.01 -10.26 -5.73
N ARG A 53 -3.79 -9.73 -5.81
CA ARG A 53 -2.71 -10.29 -6.64
C ARG A 53 -2.22 -11.64 -6.15
N ARG A 54 -2.16 -11.86 -4.83
CA ARG A 54 -1.83 -13.17 -4.26
C ARG A 54 -2.88 -14.21 -4.62
N VAL A 55 -4.17 -13.83 -4.55
CA VAL A 55 -5.29 -14.73 -4.86
C VAL A 55 -5.35 -15.06 -6.35
N LYS A 56 -5.10 -14.08 -7.24
CA LYS A 56 -5.06 -14.31 -8.71
C LYS A 56 -3.85 -15.10 -9.20
N SER A 57 -2.76 -15.14 -8.41
CA SER A 57 -1.52 -15.83 -8.77
C SER A 57 -1.47 -17.30 -8.30
N LYS A 58 -2.49 -17.75 -7.57
CA LYS A 58 -2.76 -19.15 -7.27
C LYS A 58 -3.88 -19.66 -8.16
#